data_AF-A0A7K3S8R4-F1
#
_entry.id   AF-A0A7K3S8R4-F1
#
_cell.length_a   1.000
_cell.length_b   1.000
_cell.length_c   1.000
_cell.angle_alpha   90.00
_cell.angle_beta   90.00
_cell.angle_gamma   90.00
#
_symmetry.space_group_name_H-M   'P 1'
#
loop_
_entity.id
_entity.type
_entity.pdbx_description
1 polymer ?
#
loop_
_entity_poly.entity_id
_entity_poly.type
_entity_poly.pdbx_seq_one_letter_code
_entity_poly.pdbx_strand_id
1 'polypeptide(L)'
;MTLPVSGSLQRNVTKALLRSEEQPDKIFTFEYNPTEISLSHNAEGLADPMGGEKTGDTRFIVSSITTRGSTRLIMSPLTFTGDRIQKIGLLLDWVVEHTQRRPDGTLGAGRRERLRFQWGSKGIGFDYQVELMRFDCTYTRFARNGRPIRAEIRNLTLHVLDHADGPSHLGGASPALTATAPAAGRP
;
A
#
# COMPACT_ATOMS: atom_id res chain seq x y z
N MET A 1 -31.77 -10.12 -43.31
CA MET A 1 -30.91 -10.72 -42.26
C MET A 1 -29.99 -9.61 -41.75
N THR A 2 -30.29 -9.07 -40.58
CA THR A 2 -29.51 -8.00 -39.94
C THR A 2 -28.51 -8.65 -39.00
N LEU A 3 -27.21 -8.50 -39.30
CA LEU A 3 -26.16 -8.95 -38.41
C LEU A 3 -26.18 -8.08 -37.14
N PRO A 4 -26.11 -8.68 -35.92
CA PRO A 4 -25.96 -7.90 -34.72
C PRO A 4 -24.59 -7.22 -34.74
N VAL A 5 -24.59 -5.89 -34.67
CA VAL A 5 -23.40 -5.09 -34.42
C VAL A 5 -22.92 -5.49 -33.02
N SER A 6 -21.86 -6.29 -32.98
CA SER A 6 -21.12 -6.58 -31.74
C SER A 6 -20.67 -5.25 -31.15
N GLY A 7 -21.41 -4.77 -30.15
CA GLY A 7 -21.01 -3.62 -29.36
C GLY A 7 -19.62 -3.90 -28.80
N SER A 8 -18.65 -3.08 -29.20
CA SER A 8 -17.35 -3.09 -28.54
C SER A 8 -17.61 -2.97 -27.04
N LEU A 9 -17.18 -3.94 -26.25
CA LEU A 9 -17.08 -3.81 -24.81
C LEU A 9 -16.35 -2.49 -24.56
N GLN A 10 -17.10 -1.44 -24.22
CA GLN A 10 -16.53 -0.18 -23.76
C GLN A 10 -15.86 -0.52 -22.45
N ARG A 11 -14.59 -0.88 -22.53
CA ARG A 11 -13.75 -1.18 -21.38
C ARG A 11 -13.67 0.15 -20.65
N ASN A 12 -14.46 0.30 -19.58
CA ASN A 12 -14.41 1.47 -18.72
C ASN A 12 -13.04 1.50 -18.05
N VAL A 13 -12.06 2.09 -18.74
CA VAL A 13 -10.71 2.28 -18.21
C VAL A 13 -10.76 3.46 -17.27
N THR A 14 -10.91 3.19 -15.97
CA THR A 14 -10.78 4.21 -14.94
C THR A 14 -9.33 4.68 -14.88
N LYS A 15 -9.14 5.97 -14.60
CA LYS A 15 -7.80 6.51 -14.36
C LYS A 15 -7.32 6.06 -13.00
N ALA A 16 -6.06 5.65 -12.92
CA ALA A 16 -5.40 5.49 -11.64
C ALA A 16 -5.45 6.82 -10.87
N LEU A 17 -5.55 6.76 -9.56
CA LEU A 17 -5.41 7.93 -8.68
C LEU A 17 -4.87 7.55 -7.30
N LEU A 18 -4.30 8.55 -6.64
CA LEU A 18 -4.03 8.56 -5.20
C LEU A 18 -4.93 9.61 -4.56
N ARG A 19 -5.54 9.26 -3.42
CA ARG A 19 -6.37 10.16 -2.63
C ARG A 19 -5.90 10.16 -1.18
N SER A 20 -5.85 11.33 -0.57
CA SER A 20 -5.64 11.44 0.87
C SER A 20 -6.81 10.88 1.67
N GLU A 21 -6.53 10.11 2.71
CA GLU A 21 -7.56 9.70 3.66
C GLU A 21 -7.94 10.81 4.65
N GLU A 22 -7.00 11.70 4.96
CA GLU A 22 -7.23 12.81 5.90
C GLU A 22 -7.98 13.97 5.23
N GLN A 23 -7.71 14.21 3.95
CA GLN A 23 -8.26 15.33 3.17
C GLN A 23 -8.79 14.80 1.83
N PRO A 24 -10.00 14.23 1.77
CA PRO A 24 -10.51 13.53 0.59
C PRO A 24 -10.54 14.35 -0.72
N ASP A 25 -10.54 15.68 -0.62
CA ASP A 25 -10.48 16.60 -1.75
C ASP A 25 -9.09 16.65 -2.40
N LYS A 26 -8.03 16.26 -1.68
CA LYS A 26 -6.67 16.14 -2.22
C LYS A 26 -6.53 14.85 -3.01
N ILE A 27 -6.67 14.99 -4.33
CA ILE A 27 -6.60 13.88 -5.29
C ILE A 27 -5.47 14.11 -6.29
N PHE A 28 -4.56 13.14 -6.36
CA PHE A 28 -3.55 13.04 -7.39
C PHE A 28 -4.00 12.03 -8.45
N THR A 29 -4.57 12.54 -9.54
CA THR A 29 -4.96 11.72 -10.70
C THR A 29 -3.78 11.55 -11.64
N PHE A 30 -3.46 10.32 -12.01
CA PHE A 30 -2.43 10.06 -13.01
C PHE A 30 -2.92 10.52 -14.38
N GLU A 31 -2.05 11.22 -15.13
CA GLU A 31 -2.43 11.78 -16.43
C GLU A 31 -2.72 10.67 -17.44
N TYR A 32 -1.81 9.71 -17.48
CA TYR A 32 -1.88 8.42 -18.14
C TYR A 32 -1.79 7.33 -17.08
N ASN A 33 -2.45 6.20 -17.32
CA ASN A 33 -2.31 5.05 -16.43
C ASN A 33 -0.88 4.51 -16.50
N PRO A 34 -0.35 3.95 -15.39
CA PRO A 34 0.94 3.27 -15.40
C PRO A 34 0.93 2.15 -16.43
N THR A 35 2.01 2.02 -17.19
CA THR A 35 2.20 0.90 -18.13
C THR A 35 2.59 -0.39 -17.40
N GLU A 36 3.23 -0.26 -16.25
CA GLU A 36 3.65 -1.36 -15.40
C GLU A 36 3.38 -1.04 -13.93
N ILE A 37 2.86 -2.04 -13.22
CA ILE A 37 2.79 -2.06 -11.76
C ILE A 37 3.51 -3.32 -11.29
N SER A 38 4.58 -3.14 -10.52
CA SER A 38 5.26 -4.23 -9.84
C SER A 38 4.78 -4.32 -8.39
N LEU A 39 4.34 -5.49 -7.97
CA LEU A 39 3.90 -5.77 -6.60
C LEU A 39 4.91 -6.74 -5.97
N SER A 40 5.58 -6.29 -4.91
CA SER A 40 6.57 -7.08 -4.18
C SER A 40 6.04 -7.40 -2.79
N HIS A 41 5.86 -8.68 -2.52
CA HIS A 41 5.53 -9.20 -1.18
C HIS A 41 6.82 -9.73 -0.56
N ASN A 42 7.21 -9.16 0.58
CA ASN A 42 8.27 -9.70 1.41
C ASN A 42 7.65 -10.26 2.68
N ALA A 43 7.84 -11.55 2.93
CA ALA A 43 7.44 -12.21 4.17
C ALA A 43 8.61 -13.05 4.67
N GLU A 44 9.06 -12.77 5.90
CA GLU A 44 10.08 -13.56 6.57
C GLU A 44 9.37 -14.64 7.39
N GLY A 45 9.53 -15.90 6.98
CA GLY A 45 9.06 -17.07 7.73
C GLY A 45 10.16 -17.56 8.67
N LEU A 46 9.82 -17.85 9.93
CA LEU A 46 10.77 -18.49 10.84
C LEU A 46 11.00 -19.93 10.36
N ALA A 47 12.26 -20.36 10.32
CA ALA A 47 12.55 -21.79 10.29
C ALA A 47 12.16 -22.38 11.66
N ASP A 48 11.33 -23.42 11.68
CA ASP A 48 11.05 -24.16 12.91
C ASP A 48 12.39 -24.61 13.52
N PRO A 49 12.59 -24.44 14.85
CA PRO A 49 13.71 -25.09 15.50
C PRO A 49 13.48 -26.60 15.39
N MET A 50 14.24 -27.27 14.51
CA MET A 50 14.28 -28.73 14.50
C MET A 50 14.71 -29.19 15.89
N GLY A 51 13.75 -29.79 16.61
CA GLY A 51 13.99 -30.39 17.91
C GLY A 51 15.07 -31.46 17.82
N GLY A 52 16.17 -31.21 18.50
CA GLY A 52 17.23 -32.16 18.80
C GLY A 52 17.78 -31.87 20.18
N GLU A 53 17.47 -32.76 21.11
CA GLU A 53 18.12 -32.96 22.42
C GLU A 53 17.72 -32.05 23.60
N LYS A 54 16.86 -32.66 24.43
CA LYS A 54 16.88 -32.67 25.90
C LYS A 54 18.07 -31.95 26.54
N THR A 55 17.87 -30.76 27.07
CA THR A 55 18.40 -30.42 28.41
C THR A 55 17.54 -29.31 28.99
N GLY A 56 17.04 -29.53 30.21
CA GLY A 56 16.25 -28.53 30.92
C GLY A 56 17.11 -27.31 31.20
N ASP A 57 16.82 -26.20 30.53
CA ASP A 57 17.18 -24.89 31.04
C ASP A 57 16.08 -23.89 30.73
N THR A 58 15.73 -23.15 31.78
CA THR A 58 14.56 -22.29 31.88
C THR A 58 14.91 -20.96 31.23
N ARG A 59 14.77 -20.88 29.91
CA ARG A 59 14.78 -19.62 29.13
C ARG A 59 14.13 -19.88 27.77
N PHE A 60 12.84 -20.26 27.79
CA PHE A 60 12.00 -20.12 26.61
C PHE A 60 11.89 -18.62 26.32
N ILE A 61 12.80 -18.15 25.46
CA ILE A 61 12.86 -16.79 24.96
C ILE A 61 11.49 -16.50 24.36
N VAL A 62 10.82 -15.51 24.93
CA VAL A 62 9.62 -14.86 24.41
C VAL A 62 9.94 -14.39 22.99
N SER A 63 9.57 -15.19 22.00
CA SER A 63 9.60 -14.79 20.59
C SER A 63 8.17 -14.58 20.12
N SER A 64 7.51 -13.55 20.65
CA SER A 64 6.40 -12.90 19.94
C SER A 64 6.99 -12.18 18.72
N ILE A 65 7.49 -12.94 17.75
CA ILE A 65 8.03 -12.41 16.51
C ILE A 65 6.82 -12.18 15.61
N THR A 66 6.46 -10.92 15.46
CA THR A 66 5.47 -10.47 14.48
C THR A 66 5.96 -10.87 13.10
N THR A 67 5.30 -11.82 12.44
CA THR A 67 5.47 -12.08 11.00
C THR A 67 5.15 -10.78 10.26
N ARG A 68 6.17 -9.95 9.98
CA ARG A 68 5.98 -8.62 9.38
C ARG A 68 6.11 -8.76 7.87
N GLY A 69 5.04 -9.26 7.25
CA GLY A 69 4.88 -9.15 5.81
C GLY A 69 4.85 -7.68 5.39
N SER A 70 5.60 -7.28 4.36
CA SER A 70 5.54 -5.94 3.76
C SER A 70 5.24 -6.08 2.28
N THR A 71 4.18 -5.40 1.83
CA THR A 71 3.83 -5.32 0.41
C THR A 71 4.21 -3.93 -0.11
N ARG A 72 4.95 -3.90 -1.23
CA ARG A 72 5.32 -2.67 -1.93
C ARG A 72 4.75 -2.67 -3.34
N LEU A 73 4.21 -1.53 -3.75
CA LEU A 73 3.71 -1.29 -5.09
C LEU A 73 4.61 -0.25 -5.76
N ILE A 74 5.21 -0.60 -6.90
CA ILE A 74 6.14 0.25 -7.65
C ILE A 74 5.53 0.53 -9.02
N MET A 75 5.42 1.81 -9.36
CA MET A 75 4.87 2.27 -10.65
C MET A 75 5.94 2.98 -11.46
N SER A 76 6.04 2.60 -12.74
CA SER A 76 6.97 3.21 -13.69
C SER A 76 6.60 2.91 -15.15
N PRO A 77 6.94 3.81 -16.10
CA PRO A 77 7.16 5.24 -15.93
C PRO A 77 5.82 6.01 -15.88
N LEU A 78 5.79 7.16 -15.22
CA LEU A 78 4.62 8.05 -15.18
C LEU A 78 4.97 9.39 -15.82
N THR A 79 4.28 9.77 -16.88
CA THR A 79 4.53 11.04 -17.60
C THR A 79 3.45 12.07 -17.29
N PHE A 80 3.86 13.31 -17.05
CA PHE A 80 2.99 14.45 -16.84
C PHE A 80 3.34 15.58 -17.80
N THR A 81 2.32 16.25 -18.35
CA THR A 81 2.47 17.34 -19.31
C THR A 81 1.59 18.54 -18.95
N GLY A 82 2.01 19.73 -19.38
CA GLY A 82 1.25 20.97 -19.20
C GLY A 82 1.03 21.34 -17.73
N ASP A 83 -0.16 21.86 -17.42
CA ASP A 83 -0.46 22.40 -16.08
C ASP A 83 -0.52 21.33 -14.98
N ARG A 84 -0.71 20.05 -15.34
CA ARG A 84 -0.81 18.94 -14.38
C ARG A 84 0.47 18.67 -13.62
N ILE A 85 1.59 19.17 -14.11
CA ILE A 85 2.90 19.07 -13.46
C ILE A 85 2.91 19.74 -12.08
N GLN A 86 2.08 20.76 -11.87
CA GLN A 86 1.97 21.42 -10.57
C GLN A 86 1.46 20.46 -9.48
N LYS A 87 0.73 19.40 -9.84
CA LYS A 87 0.24 18.39 -8.89
C LYS A 87 1.36 17.55 -8.27
N ILE A 88 2.58 17.56 -8.83
CA ILE A 88 3.74 16.88 -8.24
C ILE A 88 4.05 17.43 -6.85
N GLY A 89 3.68 18.68 -6.56
CA GLY A 89 3.75 19.24 -5.20
C GLY A 89 3.01 18.40 -4.16
N LEU A 90 1.87 17.80 -4.50
CA LEU A 90 1.15 16.91 -3.58
C LEU A 90 1.96 15.66 -3.22
N LEU A 91 2.73 15.12 -4.16
CA LEU A 91 3.60 13.96 -3.87
C LEU A 91 4.77 14.37 -2.96
N LEU A 92 5.29 15.59 -3.12
CA LEU A 92 6.31 16.14 -2.22
C LEU A 92 5.75 16.31 -0.80
N ASP A 93 4.51 16.78 -0.66
CA ASP A 93 3.87 16.91 0.64
C ASP A 93 3.66 15.53 1.29
N TRP A 94 3.17 14.56 0.53
CA TRP A 94 2.81 13.23 1.04
C TRP A 94 3.99 12.31 1.39
N VAL A 95 5.17 12.52 0.79
CA VAL A 95 6.36 11.68 1.07
C VAL A 95 7.02 12.06 2.40
N VAL A 96 6.79 13.28 2.88
CA VAL A 96 7.37 13.82 4.12
C VAL A 96 6.67 13.22 5.33
N GLU A 97 7.46 12.86 6.35
CA GLU A 97 6.92 12.45 7.64
C GLU A 97 6.54 13.69 8.46
N HIS A 98 5.29 13.78 8.87
CA HIS A 98 4.83 14.83 9.77
C HIS A 98 4.92 14.33 11.21
N THR A 99 5.69 15.05 12.04
CA THR A 99 5.75 14.81 13.49
C THR A 99 4.41 15.17 14.11
N GLN A 100 3.73 14.20 14.72
CA GLN A 100 2.47 14.44 15.40
C GLN A 100 2.73 14.79 16.86
N ARG A 101 2.35 16.00 17.28
CA ARG A 101 2.42 16.38 18.69
C ARG A 101 1.29 15.68 19.43
N ARG A 102 1.64 14.85 20.39
CA ARG A 102 0.68 14.11 21.20
C ARG A 102 0.01 15.04 22.23
N PRO A 103 -1.16 14.65 22.76
CA PRO A 103 -1.86 15.43 23.80
C PRO A 103 -1.03 15.63 25.08
N ASP A 104 -0.06 14.75 25.33
CA ASP A 104 0.89 14.83 26.46
C ASP A 104 2.05 15.82 26.22
N GLY A 105 2.04 16.55 25.10
CA GLY A 105 3.08 17.51 24.73
C GLY A 105 4.34 16.90 24.12
N THR A 106 4.46 15.57 24.09
CA THR A 106 5.58 14.87 23.46
C THR A 106 5.43 14.81 21.94
N LEU A 107 6.56 14.79 21.23
CA LEU A 107 6.57 14.57 19.79
C LEU A 107 6.52 13.06 19.54
N GLY A 108 5.44 12.60 18.90
CA GLY A 108 5.35 11.23 18.41
C GLY A 108 6.27 11.00 17.22
N ALA A 109 6.51 9.73 16.90
CA ALA A 109 7.19 9.34 15.67
C ALA A 109 6.49 9.97 14.46
N GLY A 110 7.29 10.49 13.51
CA GLY A 110 6.80 11.02 12.26
C GLY A 110 5.97 9.98 11.51
N ARG A 111 4.80 10.37 11.03
CA ARG A 111 3.96 9.52 10.18
C ARG A 111 3.76 10.19 8.84
N ARG A 112 3.76 9.39 7.78
CA ARG A 112 3.39 9.86 6.45
C ARG A 112 1.88 9.91 6.33
N GLU A 113 1.40 10.70 5.38
CA GLU A 113 -0.01 10.77 5.08
C GLU A 113 -0.50 9.41 4.55
N ARG A 114 -1.63 8.94 5.07
CA ARG A 114 -2.29 7.74 4.57
C ARG A 114 -3.04 8.07 3.30
N LEU A 115 -2.73 7.32 2.25
CA LEU A 115 -3.31 7.49 0.93
C LEU A 115 -4.12 6.25 0.55
N ARG A 116 -5.00 6.42 -0.41
CA ARG A 116 -5.72 5.33 -1.07
C ARG A 116 -5.38 5.31 -2.55
N PHE A 117 -4.74 4.24 -3.00
CA PHE A 117 -4.45 3.99 -4.40
C PHE A 117 -5.62 3.26 -5.05
N GLN A 118 -6.18 3.83 -6.10
CA GLN A 118 -7.35 3.28 -6.80
C GLN A 118 -7.10 3.19 -8.29
N TRP A 119 -7.34 2.01 -8.88
CA TRP A 119 -7.28 1.81 -10.32
C TRP A 119 -8.07 0.59 -10.77
N GLY A 120 -8.89 0.72 -11.80
CA GLY A 120 -9.80 -0.33 -12.28
C GLY A 120 -11.23 -0.19 -11.75
N SER A 121 -12.04 -1.23 -11.93
CA SER A 121 -13.43 -1.27 -11.47
C SER A 121 -13.52 -1.62 -9.99
N LYS A 122 -14.51 -1.06 -9.29
CA LYS A 122 -14.76 -1.36 -7.87
C LYS A 122 -14.90 -2.87 -7.64
N GLY A 123 -14.18 -3.41 -6.65
CA GLY A 123 -14.21 -4.84 -6.28
C GLY A 123 -13.36 -5.79 -7.14
N ILE A 124 -12.74 -5.29 -8.22
CA ILE A 124 -11.86 -6.09 -9.09
C ILE A 124 -10.50 -5.42 -9.27
N GLY A 125 -10.48 -4.09 -9.32
CA GLY A 125 -9.28 -3.29 -9.47
C GLY A 125 -8.49 -3.13 -8.17
N PHE A 126 -7.41 -2.38 -8.27
CA PHE A 126 -6.62 -1.95 -7.14
C PHE A 126 -7.41 -0.96 -6.29
N ASP A 127 -7.51 -1.26 -4.99
CA ASP A 127 -8.06 -0.37 -3.98
C ASP A 127 -7.27 -0.60 -2.68
N TYR A 128 -6.12 0.06 -2.56
CA TYR A 128 -5.18 -0.19 -1.46
C TYR A 128 -5.00 1.03 -0.59
N GLN A 129 -4.96 0.82 0.72
CA GLN A 129 -4.45 1.82 1.64
C GLN A 129 -2.93 1.77 1.62
N VAL A 130 -2.28 2.91 1.38
CA VAL A 130 -0.85 3.00 1.10
C VAL A 130 -0.21 4.22 1.74
N GLU A 131 1.10 4.17 1.91
CA GLU A 131 1.95 5.33 2.20
C GLU A 131 2.93 5.56 1.03
N LEU A 132 3.13 6.82 0.66
CA LEU A 132 4.14 7.18 -0.34
C LEU A 132 5.53 7.12 0.27
N MET A 133 6.33 6.13 -0.14
CA MET A 133 7.67 5.92 0.42
C MET A 133 8.73 6.76 -0.26
N ARG A 134 8.65 6.81 -1.59
CA ARG A 134 9.64 7.49 -2.43
C ARG A 134 9.05 7.76 -3.80
N PHE A 135 9.49 8.84 -4.42
CA PHE A 135 9.40 8.97 -5.85
C PHE A 135 10.60 9.69 -6.45
N ASP A 136 10.96 9.34 -7.69
CA ASP A 136 12.04 9.98 -8.43
C ASP A 136 11.45 10.74 -9.64
N CYS A 137 11.39 12.07 -9.54
CA CYS A 137 10.83 12.94 -10.57
C CYS A 137 11.93 13.71 -11.32
N THR A 138 11.88 13.70 -12.65
CA THR A 138 12.74 14.48 -13.53
C THR A 138 11.91 15.41 -14.41
N TYR A 139 12.18 16.72 -14.34
CA TYR A 139 11.61 17.70 -15.27
C TYR A 139 12.41 17.70 -16.57
N THR A 140 11.78 17.37 -17.70
CA THR A 140 12.47 17.12 -18.97
C THR A 140 12.27 18.20 -20.01
N ARG A 141 11.26 19.07 -19.85
CA ARG A 141 11.04 20.23 -20.73
C ARG A 141 10.52 21.42 -19.96
N PHE A 142 10.91 22.61 -20.41
CA PHE A 142 10.55 23.89 -19.83
C PHE A 142 10.02 24.84 -20.92
N ALA A 143 9.05 25.67 -20.56
CA ALA A 143 8.63 26.80 -21.37
C ALA A 143 9.72 27.91 -21.35
N ARG A 144 9.58 28.91 -22.24
CA ARG A 144 10.54 30.02 -22.36
C ARG A 144 10.71 30.83 -21.07
N ASN A 145 9.69 30.84 -20.20
CA ASN A 145 9.72 31.51 -18.90
C ASN A 145 10.27 30.63 -17.76
N GLY A 146 10.86 29.47 -18.07
CA GLY A 146 11.42 28.55 -17.08
C GLY A 146 10.37 27.65 -16.38
N ARG A 147 9.08 27.77 -16.71
CA ARG A 147 8.04 26.88 -16.13
C ARG A 147 8.20 25.46 -16.68
N PRO A 148 8.22 24.41 -15.85
CA PRO A 148 8.25 23.04 -16.34
C PRO A 148 6.95 22.70 -17.09
N ILE A 149 7.09 22.09 -18.27
CA ILE A 149 5.98 21.68 -19.16
C ILE A 149 5.97 20.18 -19.46
N ARG A 150 7.01 19.44 -19.02
CA ARG A 150 7.02 17.97 -18.98
C ARG A 150 7.80 17.46 -17.77
N ALA A 151 7.25 16.47 -17.08
CA ALA A 151 7.91 15.74 -16.02
C ALA A 151 7.71 14.23 -16.18
N GLU A 152 8.68 13.45 -15.72
CA GLU A 152 8.67 11.99 -15.72
C GLU A 152 8.97 11.49 -14.30
N ILE A 153 8.11 10.63 -13.76
CA ILE A 153 8.39 9.90 -12.53
C ILE A 153 8.82 8.48 -12.91
N ARG A 154 10.08 8.15 -12.62
CA ARG A 154 10.71 6.88 -13.02
C ARG A 154 10.49 5.77 -12.01
N ASN A 155 10.22 6.12 -10.77
CA ASN A 155 9.94 5.18 -9.71
C ASN A 155 9.02 5.88 -8.73
N LEU A 156 7.78 5.41 -8.59
CA LEU A 156 6.90 5.80 -7.50
C LEU A 156 6.65 4.55 -6.66
N THR A 157 7.17 4.55 -5.44
CA THR A 157 7.09 3.41 -4.51
C THR A 157 6.06 3.71 -3.43
N LEU A 158 5.07 2.83 -3.32
CA LEU A 158 4.04 2.83 -2.29
C LEU A 158 4.24 1.63 -1.37
N HIS A 159 4.09 1.84 -0.07
CA HIS A 159 4.00 0.77 0.91
C HIS A 159 2.53 0.52 1.22
N VAL A 160 2.06 -0.72 1.08
CA VAL A 160 0.67 -1.08 1.35
C VAL A 160 0.49 -1.29 2.85
N LEU A 161 -0.45 -0.55 3.43
CA LEU A 161 -0.81 -0.64 4.85
C LEU A 161 -1.90 -1.68 5.11
N ASP A 162 -2.89 -1.73 4.22
CA ASP A 162 -3.98 -2.69 4.31
C ASP A 162 -4.49 -3.06 2.91
N HIS A 163 -4.89 -4.31 2.76
CA HIS A 163 -5.53 -4.83 1.56
C HIS A 163 -7.04 -4.70 1.77
N ALA A 164 -7.66 -3.66 1.23
CA ALA A 164 -9.12 -3.60 1.23
C ALA A 164 -9.66 -4.70 0.29
N ASP A 165 -10.07 -5.82 0.88
CA ASP A 165 -10.85 -6.92 0.31
C ASP A 165 -10.42 -7.43 -1.09
N GLY A 166 -9.42 -8.32 -1.09
CA GLY A 166 -9.29 -9.39 -2.10
C GLY A 166 -9.63 -10.74 -1.43
N PRO A 167 -10.10 -11.76 -2.17
CA PRO A 167 -10.69 -12.96 -1.57
C PRO A 167 -9.73 -13.56 -0.56
N SER A 168 -10.22 -13.69 0.67
CA SER A 168 -9.61 -14.38 1.79
C SER A 168 -9.09 -15.75 1.36
N HIS A 169 -7.84 -15.81 0.92
CA HIS A 169 -7.13 -17.07 0.79
C HIS A 169 -6.60 -17.42 2.17
N LEU A 170 -7.20 -18.48 2.72
CA LEU A 170 -6.82 -19.24 3.90
C LEU A 170 -7.20 -18.57 5.24
N GLY A 171 -8.37 -18.99 5.72
CA GLY A 171 -8.70 -18.95 7.14
C GLY A 171 -7.62 -19.68 7.94
N GLY A 172 -6.70 -18.90 8.49
CA GLY A 172 -6.03 -19.26 9.73
C GLY A 172 -7.09 -19.21 10.82
N ALA A 173 -7.52 -20.39 11.27
CA ALA A 173 -8.42 -20.51 12.40
C ALA A 173 -7.83 -19.73 13.59
N SER A 174 -8.62 -18.81 14.15
CA SER A 174 -8.40 -18.34 15.52
C SER A 174 -8.33 -19.58 16.41
N PRO A 175 -7.33 -19.74 17.29
CA PRO A 175 -7.39 -20.79 18.28
C PRO A 175 -8.57 -20.48 19.20
N ALA A 176 -9.65 -21.24 19.07
CA ALA A 176 -10.72 -21.28 20.05
C ALA A 176 -10.10 -21.83 21.35
N LEU A 177 -9.82 -20.94 22.30
CA LEU A 177 -9.58 -21.30 23.69
C LEU A 177 -10.90 -21.75 24.31
N THR A 178 -11.27 -23.00 24.08
CA THR A 178 -12.19 -23.74 24.95
C THR A 178 -11.44 -24.92 25.53
N ALA A 179 -10.62 -24.64 26.55
CA ALA A 179 -10.15 -25.65 27.46
C ALA A 179 -11.30 -25.98 28.43
N THR A 180 -12.12 -26.96 28.07
CA THR A 180 -13.00 -27.63 29.03
C THR A 180 -12.09 -28.44 29.96
N ALA A 181 -11.85 -27.92 31.16
CA ALA A 181 -11.07 -28.63 32.18
C ALA A 181 -11.80 -29.93 32.58
N PRO A 182 -11.10 -31.07 32.70
CA PRO A 182 -11.66 -32.24 33.35
C PRO A 182 -11.80 -31.94 34.86
N ALA A 183 -13.02 -32.11 35.38
CA ALA A 183 -13.30 -31.99 36.80
C ALA A 183 -12.52 -33.07 37.57
N ALA A 184 -11.48 -32.66 38.28
CA ALA A 184 -10.89 -33.42 39.37
C ALA A 184 -11.86 -33.39 40.57
N GLY A 185 -12.29 -34.57 41.02
CA GLY A 185 -13.28 -34.73 42.07
C GLY A 185 -12.81 -34.37 43.48
N ARG A 186 -13.77 -34.44 44.42
CA ARG A 186 -13.63 -34.69 45.87
C ARG A 186 -14.99 -34.45 46.55
N PRO A 187 -15.22 -34.96 47.78
CA PRO A 187 -14.60 -36.09 48.49
C PRO A 187 -15.53 -37.32 48.58
#